data_AF-A0A843UMJ6-F1
#
_entry.id   AF-A0A843UMJ6-F1
#
_cell.length_a   1.000
_cell.length_b   1.000
_cell.length_c   1.000
_cell.angle_alpha   90.00
_cell.angle_beta   90.00
_cell.angle_gamma   90.00
#
_symmetry.space_group_name_H-M   'P 1'
#
loop_
_entity.id
_entity.type
_entity.pdbx_description
1 polymer ?
#
loop_
_entity_poly.entity_id
_entity_poly.type
_entity_poly.pdbx_seq_one_letter_code
_entity_poly.pdbx_strand_id
1 'polypeptide(L)'
;MVPTLEDVVRITGLRVDGQAVTGTTYRSYQEPVERLLDLEVRGERSSLVGRTALQASLGVANARHRTGEGQTEYLARLTEDARAVLAEEEGEAADRDLRRFLILVIGKLILGTRGDPVGFRCLPLLEDLSSVGNYAWGAALLAHLFDSLGTSSRETGVAGFPLLQVWVYYHLPSLRRGVARQRGVVPLLQRWRFCRDERSLRR
;
A
#
# COMPACT_ATOMS: atom_id res chain seq x y z
N MET A 1 -20.06 8.93 12.09
CA MET A 1 -18.63 9.23 12.32
C MET A 1 -17.86 8.59 11.17
N VAL A 2 -16.90 9.29 10.57
CA VAL A 2 -16.10 8.81 9.43
C VAL A 2 -14.61 9.03 9.72
N PRO A 3 -13.68 8.30 9.06
CA PRO A 3 -12.25 8.53 9.22
C PRO A 3 -11.85 9.97 8.88
N THR A 4 -10.98 10.56 9.69
CA THR A 4 -10.48 11.93 9.52
C THR A 4 -8.99 11.94 9.17
N LEU A 5 -8.44 13.11 8.77
CA LEU A 5 -7.00 13.25 8.55
C LEU A 5 -6.17 12.98 9.81
N GLU A 6 -6.69 13.34 10.99
CA GLU A 6 -6.04 13.01 12.27
C GLU A 6 -5.97 11.49 12.48
N ASP A 7 -7.04 10.78 12.13
CA ASP A 7 -7.06 9.31 12.19
C ASP A 7 -6.04 8.69 11.24
N VAL A 8 -5.88 9.24 10.04
CA VAL A 8 -4.88 8.79 9.08
C VAL A 8 -3.49 8.90 9.68
N VAL A 9 -3.09 10.08 10.17
CA VAL A 9 -1.76 10.29 10.78
C VAL A 9 -1.56 9.32 11.94
N ARG A 10 -2.56 9.14 12.81
CA ARG A 10 -2.47 8.23 13.95
C ARG A 10 -2.38 6.76 13.57
N ILE A 11 -3.09 6.34 12.53
CA ILE A 11 -3.21 4.95 12.13
C ILE A 11 -2.03 4.53 11.26
N THR A 12 -1.71 5.30 10.22
CA THR A 12 -0.71 4.93 9.21
C THR A 12 0.63 5.64 9.40
N GLY A 13 0.66 6.77 10.10
CA GLY A 13 1.85 7.62 10.18
C GLY A 13 2.15 8.40 8.90
N LEU A 14 1.29 8.30 7.87
CA LEU A 14 1.48 9.02 6.62
C LEU A 14 1.25 10.52 6.80
N ARG A 15 2.06 11.30 6.10
CA ARG A 15 1.98 12.76 6.08
C ARG A 15 0.66 13.25 5.46
N VAL A 16 0.03 14.27 6.05
CA VAL A 16 -1.23 14.86 5.57
C VAL A 16 -1.13 16.35 5.23
N ASP A 17 -0.07 17.02 5.68
CA ASP A 17 0.20 18.46 5.56
C ASP A 17 1.16 18.81 4.41
N GLY A 18 1.31 17.90 3.45
CA GLY A 18 2.24 18.03 2.31
C GLY A 18 1.61 18.61 1.04
N GLN A 19 2.38 18.59 -0.05
CA GLN A 19 1.89 18.89 -1.39
C GLN A 19 0.77 17.91 -1.77
N ALA A 20 -0.26 18.41 -2.44
CA ALA A 20 -1.36 17.57 -2.89
C ALA A 20 -0.84 16.51 -3.88
N VAL A 21 -1.28 15.26 -3.70
CA VAL A 21 -1.01 14.16 -4.62
C VAL A 21 -1.92 14.34 -5.84
N THR A 22 -1.56 15.29 -6.67
CA THR A 22 -2.23 15.61 -7.93
C THR A 22 -1.26 15.32 -9.05
N GLY A 23 -1.67 14.51 -10.02
CA GLY A 23 -0.81 14.15 -11.15
C GLY A 23 -1.59 14.16 -12.45
N THR A 24 -0.93 14.58 -13.52
CA THR A 24 -1.33 14.22 -14.87
C THR A 24 -0.93 12.76 -15.10
N THR A 25 -1.88 11.92 -15.48
CA THR A 25 -1.54 10.55 -15.90
C THR A 25 -0.86 10.60 -17.26
N TYR A 26 0.17 9.78 -17.48
CA TYR A 26 0.75 9.65 -18.82
C TYR A 26 -0.29 9.10 -19.81
N ARG A 27 -0.16 9.50 -21.08
CA ARG A 27 -0.94 8.90 -22.17
C ARG A 27 -0.53 7.45 -22.44
N SER A 28 0.75 7.12 -22.21
CA SER A 28 1.32 5.78 -22.24
C SER A 28 2.35 5.64 -21.12
N TYR A 29 2.38 4.50 -20.44
CA TYR A 29 3.33 4.21 -19.37
C TYR A 29 4.54 3.39 -19.84
N GLN A 30 4.59 2.97 -21.11
CA GLN A 30 5.65 2.09 -21.60
C GLN A 30 7.05 2.73 -21.48
N GLU A 31 7.26 3.88 -22.13
CA GLU A 31 8.54 4.60 -22.10
C GLU A 31 8.94 5.03 -20.67
N PRO A 32 8.06 5.62 -19.83
CA PRO A 32 8.42 5.94 -18.45
C PRO A 32 8.79 4.71 -17.61
N VAL A 33 8.14 3.56 -17.81
CA VAL A 33 8.42 2.34 -17.04
C VAL A 33 9.73 1.71 -17.47
N GLU A 34 10.00 1.64 -18.78
CA GLU A 34 11.29 1.17 -19.29
C GLU A 34 12.43 2.08 -18.82
N ARG A 35 12.25 3.40 -18.91
CA ARG A 35 13.27 4.38 -18.51
C ARG A 35 13.53 4.41 -17.00
N LEU A 36 12.48 4.48 -16.18
CA LEU A 36 12.60 4.74 -14.73
C LEU A 36 12.67 3.47 -13.90
N LEU A 37 12.12 2.36 -14.41
CA LEU A 37 12.03 1.10 -13.68
C LEU A 37 12.77 -0.03 -14.40
N ASP A 38 13.25 0.12 -15.63
CA ASP A 38 13.91 -0.95 -16.40
C ASP A 38 13.08 -2.25 -16.37
N LEU A 39 11.79 -2.11 -16.66
CA LEU A 39 10.82 -3.20 -16.72
C LEU A 39 10.10 -3.15 -18.07
N GLU A 40 9.93 -4.31 -18.70
CA GLU A 40 9.12 -4.41 -19.91
C GLU A 40 7.62 -4.42 -19.57
N VAL A 41 6.86 -3.50 -20.17
CA VAL A 41 5.40 -3.47 -20.06
C VAL A 41 4.81 -4.35 -21.16
N ARG A 42 4.17 -5.47 -20.79
CA ARG A 42 3.47 -6.32 -21.77
C ARG A 42 2.14 -5.69 -22.19
N GLY A 43 2.12 -5.13 -23.41
CA GLY A 43 0.92 -4.68 -24.12
C GLY A 43 0.71 -3.16 -24.10
N GLU A 44 0.39 -2.60 -25.27
CA GLU A 44 0.29 -1.15 -25.56
C GLU A 44 -0.70 -0.36 -24.67
N ARG A 45 -1.62 -1.03 -23.99
CA ARG A 45 -2.64 -0.42 -23.12
C ARG A 45 -2.49 -0.76 -21.63
N SER A 46 -1.49 -1.56 -21.27
CA SER A 46 -1.33 -2.00 -19.90
C SER A 46 -0.62 -0.93 -19.09
N SER A 47 -1.35 0.05 -18.54
CA SER A 47 -0.89 0.97 -17.48
C SER A 47 -0.56 0.27 -16.15
N LEU A 48 -0.37 -1.05 -16.24
CA LEU A 48 -0.50 -2.04 -15.22
C LEU A 48 0.63 -3.05 -15.48
N VAL A 49 1.61 -3.12 -14.58
CA VAL A 49 2.44 -4.31 -14.51
C VAL A 49 1.78 -5.28 -13.55
N GLY A 50 1.74 -6.55 -13.96
CA GLY A 50 1.34 -7.62 -13.07
C GLY A 50 2.19 -7.55 -11.82
N ARG A 51 1.54 -7.41 -10.65
CA ARG A 51 2.18 -7.35 -9.33
C ARG A 51 3.32 -8.36 -9.16
N THR A 52 3.18 -9.54 -9.78
CA THR A 52 4.16 -10.62 -9.79
C THR A 52 5.50 -10.20 -10.41
N ALA A 53 5.51 -9.46 -11.52
CA ALA A 53 6.73 -9.02 -12.18
C ALA A 53 7.45 -7.93 -11.38
N LEU A 54 6.70 -6.96 -10.82
CA LEU A 54 7.28 -5.97 -9.91
C LEU A 54 7.83 -6.65 -8.64
N GLN A 55 7.13 -7.65 -8.11
CA GLN A 55 7.62 -8.43 -6.97
C GLN A 55 8.87 -9.25 -7.31
N ALA A 56 8.93 -9.85 -8.50
CA ALA A 56 10.12 -10.58 -8.95
C ALA A 56 11.33 -9.65 -9.10
N SER A 57 11.13 -8.42 -9.61
CA SER A 57 12.22 -7.42 -9.75
C SER A 57 12.83 -6.97 -8.44
N LEU A 58 12.08 -7.09 -7.33
CA LEU A 58 12.49 -6.73 -5.98
C LEU A 58 12.90 -7.95 -5.14
N GLY A 59 13.08 -9.13 -5.74
CA GLY A 59 13.40 -10.38 -5.02
C GLY A 59 12.27 -10.92 -4.12
N VAL A 60 11.12 -10.25 -4.07
CA VAL A 60 9.95 -10.59 -3.23
C VAL A 60 8.90 -11.41 -3.99
N ALA A 61 9.36 -12.28 -4.89
CA ALA A 61 8.49 -13.14 -5.69
C ALA A 61 7.55 -13.94 -4.77
N ASN A 62 6.24 -13.85 -5.04
CA ASN A 62 5.19 -14.52 -4.24
C ASN A 62 4.97 -13.99 -2.82
N ALA A 63 5.38 -12.76 -2.49
CA ALA A 63 4.95 -12.09 -1.27
C ALA A 63 3.42 -11.89 -1.30
N ARG A 64 2.71 -12.90 -0.80
CA ARG A 64 1.27 -12.92 -0.53
C ARG A 64 1.10 -12.76 0.97
N HIS A 65 -0.06 -12.25 1.34
CA HIS A 65 -0.46 -12.21 2.74
C HIS A 65 -0.52 -13.65 3.27
N ARG A 66 0.26 -13.96 4.32
CA ARG A 66 0.20 -15.29 4.95
C ARG A 66 -1.10 -15.41 5.75
N THR A 67 -1.54 -16.64 5.95
CA THR A 67 -2.75 -16.93 6.71
C THR A 67 -2.58 -16.48 8.17
N GLY A 68 -3.37 -15.48 8.60
CA GLY A 68 -3.29 -14.92 9.96
C GLY A 68 -2.27 -13.79 10.15
N GLU A 69 -1.53 -13.44 9.11
CA GLU A 69 -0.66 -12.27 9.09
C GLU A 69 -1.51 -10.99 9.15
N GLY A 70 -1.04 -9.94 9.83
CA GLY A 70 -1.63 -8.60 9.72
C GLY A 70 -0.99 -7.82 8.57
N GLN A 71 -1.67 -6.80 8.05
CA GLN A 71 -1.11 -5.96 6.97
C GLN A 71 0.25 -5.34 7.33
N THR A 72 0.47 -4.98 8.59
CA THR A 72 1.75 -4.42 9.03
C THR A 72 2.86 -5.47 9.14
N GLU A 73 2.54 -6.69 9.52
CA GLU A 73 3.50 -7.81 9.56
C GLU A 73 3.90 -8.19 8.12
N TYR A 74 2.92 -8.16 7.21
CA TYR A 74 3.16 -8.29 5.78
C TYR A 74 4.09 -7.18 5.24
N LEU A 75 3.86 -5.91 5.60
CA LEU A 75 4.70 -4.79 5.17
C LEU A 75 6.12 -4.86 5.75
N ALA A 76 6.25 -5.22 7.03
CA ALA A 76 7.55 -5.37 7.67
C ALA A 76 8.37 -6.45 6.97
N ARG A 77 7.76 -7.62 6.70
CA ARG A 77 8.40 -8.67 5.91
C ARG A 77 8.74 -8.19 4.50
N LEU A 78 7.80 -7.54 3.81
CA LEU A 78 8.04 -7.05 2.45
C LEU A 78 9.22 -6.07 2.40
N THR A 79 9.33 -5.20 3.40
CA THR A 79 10.42 -4.24 3.51
C THR A 79 11.74 -4.95 3.78
N GLU A 80 11.75 -5.95 4.67
CA GLU A 80 12.94 -6.73 4.97
C GLU A 80 13.42 -7.55 3.77
N ASP A 81 12.50 -8.24 3.09
CA ASP A 81 12.81 -9.01 1.89
C ASP A 81 13.29 -8.09 0.75
N ALA A 82 12.73 -6.87 0.63
CA ALA A 82 13.15 -5.90 -0.37
C ALA A 82 14.48 -5.21 -0.03
N ARG A 83 14.83 -5.05 1.25
CA ARG A 83 16.13 -4.48 1.69
C ARG A 83 17.32 -5.23 1.12
N ALA A 84 17.19 -6.55 0.94
CA ALA A 84 18.24 -7.37 0.34
C ALA A 84 18.50 -7.04 -1.16
N VAL A 85 17.55 -6.37 -1.82
CA VAL A 85 17.61 -6.01 -3.25
C VAL A 85 17.78 -4.52 -3.47
N LEU A 86 17.25 -3.68 -2.58
CA LEU A 86 17.51 -2.24 -2.60
C LEU A 86 19.03 -2.03 -2.51
N ALA A 87 19.65 -1.58 -3.60
CA ALA A 87 21.09 -1.42 -3.68
C ALA A 87 21.63 -0.60 -2.49
N GLU A 88 22.67 -1.11 -1.82
CA GLU A 88 23.29 -0.44 -0.67
C GLU A 88 24.16 0.77 -1.09
N GLU A 89 24.47 0.90 -2.39
CA GLU A 89 25.27 2.01 -2.93
C GLU A 89 24.40 3.08 -3.60
N GLU A 90 24.73 4.34 -3.36
CA GLU A 90 24.05 5.51 -3.95
C GLU A 90 24.24 5.53 -5.48
N GLY A 91 23.14 5.72 -6.23
CA GLY A 91 23.19 5.84 -7.69
C GLY A 91 21.86 5.53 -8.39
N GLU A 92 21.87 5.58 -9.71
CA GLU A 92 20.66 5.40 -10.55
C GLU A 92 20.00 4.02 -10.34
N ALA A 93 20.79 3.00 -9.99
CA ALA A 93 20.27 1.67 -9.66
C ALA A 93 19.49 1.66 -8.33
N ALA A 94 20.01 2.31 -7.29
CA ALA A 94 19.31 2.44 -6.01
C ALA A 94 18.01 3.24 -6.16
N ASP A 95 18.04 4.33 -6.93
CA ASP A 95 16.86 5.14 -7.22
C ASP A 95 15.79 4.31 -7.97
N ARG A 96 16.22 3.49 -8.93
CA ARG A 96 15.33 2.58 -9.67
C ARG A 96 14.67 1.56 -8.73
N ASP A 97 15.44 0.93 -7.85
CA ASP A 97 14.92 -0.07 -6.92
C ASP A 97 14.00 0.57 -5.86
N LEU A 98 14.33 1.78 -5.41
CA LEU A 98 13.47 2.57 -4.55
C LEU A 98 12.16 2.93 -5.24
N ARG A 99 12.18 3.37 -6.51
CA ARG A 99 10.95 3.64 -7.29
C ARG A 99 10.09 2.38 -7.42
N ARG A 100 10.69 1.23 -7.76
CA ARG A 100 9.98 -0.06 -7.84
C ARG A 100 9.30 -0.41 -6.51
N PHE A 101 10.03 -0.25 -5.40
CA PHE A 101 9.51 -0.50 -4.06
C PHE A 101 8.37 0.44 -3.67
N LEU A 102 8.54 1.75 -3.92
CA LEU A 102 7.51 2.75 -3.61
C LEU A 102 6.24 2.51 -4.41
N ILE A 103 6.34 2.17 -5.71
CA ILE A 103 5.18 1.79 -6.53
C ILE A 103 4.45 0.60 -5.95
N LEU A 104 5.19 -0.44 -5.52
CA LEU A 104 4.59 -1.61 -4.90
C LEU A 104 3.87 -1.27 -3.59
N VAL A 105 4.47 -0.43 -2.74
CA VAL A 105 3.91 -0.04 -1.44
C VAL A 105 2.71 0.88 -1.61
N ILE A 106 2.82 1.97 -2.40
CA ILE A 106 1.73 2.89 -2.71
C ILE A 106 0.59 2.14 -3.41
N GLY A 107 0.93 1.31 -4.38
CA GLY A 107 -0.02 0.46 -5.11
C GLY A 107 -0.80 -0.49 -4.21
N LYS A 108 -0.21 -0.98 -3.12
CA LYS A 108 -0.89 -1.88 -2.18
C LYS A 108 -1.63 -1.17 -1.06
N LEU A 109 -1.05 -0.09 -0.52
CA LEU A 109 -1.58 0.58 0.67
C LEU A 109 -2.57 1.67 0.33
N ILE A 110 -2.25 2.47 -0.70
CA ILE A 110 -3.02 3.65 -1.08
C ILE A 110 -4.01 3.29 -2.17
N LEU A 111 -3.57 2.55 -3.20
CA LEU A 111 -4.36 2.32 -4.42
C LEU A 111 -4.87 0.88 -4.59
N GLY A 112 -4.69 0.02 -3.59
CA GLY A 112 -4.90 -1.42 -3.75
C GLY A 112 -6.37 -1.83 -3.71
N THR A 113 -6.93 -2.30 -4.82
CA THR A 113 -8.25 -2.96 -4.87
C THR A 113 -8.13 -4.49 -4.98
N ARG A 114 -9.23 -5.22 -4.76
CA ARG A 114 -9.25 -6.69 -4.84
C ARG A 114 -9.09 -7.12 -6.30
N GLY A 115 -7.92 -7.66 -6.62
CA GLY A 115 -7.60 -8.19 -7.95
C GLY A 115 -6.73 -7.29 -8.83
N ASP A 116 -6.37 -6.09 -8.35
CA ASP A 116 -5.72 -5.08 -9.20
C ASP A 116 -4.22 -5.36 -9.43
N PRO A 117 -3.74 -5.26 -10.68
CA PRO A 117 -2.34 -4.97 -10.95
C PRO A 117 -1.97 -3.59 -10.39
N VAL A 118 -0.73 -3.46 -9.91
CA VAL A 118 -0.25 -2.20 -9.35
C VAL A 118 -0.16 -1.18 -10.50
N GLY A 119 -1.07 -0.21 -10.50
CA GLY A 119 -1.11 0.81 -11.54
C GLY A 119 0.03 1.81 -11.39
N PHE A 120 0.63 2.18 -12.52
CA PHE A 120 1.72 3.16 -12.57
C PHE A 120 1.28 4.61 -12.39
N ARG A 121 0.04 4.86 -11.92
CA ARG A 121 -0.49 6.23 -11.71
C ARG A 121 0.38 7.07 -10.77
N CYS A 122 1.14 6.44 -9.89
CA CYS A 122 2.10 7.12 -9.01
C CYS A 122 3.47 7.37 -9.65
N LEU A 123 3.79 6.78 -10.80
CA LEU A 123 5.08 6.90 -11.46
C LEU A 123 5.51 8.36 -11.75
N PRO A 124 4.62 9.26 -12.24
CA PRO A 124 4.99 10.67 -12.40
C PRO A 124 5.42 11.35 -11.10
N LEU A 125 4.86 10.93 -9.96
CA LEU A 125 5.19 11.49 -8.64
C LEU A 125 6.49 10.93 -8.08
N LEU A 126 7.05 9.89 -8.71
CA LEU A 126 8.26 9.19 -8.30
C LEU A 126 9.43 9.47 -9.25
N GLU A 127 9.28 10.37 -10.23
CA GLU A 127 10.40 10.84 -11.06
C GLU A 127 11.46 11.51 -10.18
N ASP A 128 11.04 12.47 -9.37
CA ASP A 128 11.88 13.12 -8.35
C ASP A 128 11.64 12.51 -6.96
N LEU A 129 12.52 11.60 -6.56
CA LEU A 129 12.50 10.94 -5.25
C LEU A 129 12.62 11.92 -4.08
N SER A 130 13.26 13.08 -4.29
CA SER A 130 13.43 14.13 -3.27
C SER A 130 12.09 14.76 -2.88
N SER A 131 11.15 14.84 -3.83
CA SER A 131 9.82 15.39 -3.62
C SER A 131 8.86 14.41 -2.94
N VAL A 132 9.14 13.10 -3.01
CA VAL A 132 8.21 12.04 -2.57
C VAL A 132 7.81 12.18 -1.11
N GLY A 133 8.77 12.54 -0.24
CA GLY A 133 8.51 12.73 1.20
C GLY A 133 7.68 13.98 1.53
N ASN A 134 7.55 14.92 0.60
CA ASN A 134 6.82 16.17 0.78
C ASN A 134 5.35 16.08 0.39
N TYR A 135 4.91 14.98 -0.22
CA TYR A 135 3.51 14.80 -0.58
C TYR A 135 2.62 14.40 0.61
N ALA A 136 1.37 14.83 0.56
CA ALA A 136 0.31 14.47 1.51
C ALA A 136 -0.25 13.06 1.22
N TRP A 137 0.59 12.04 1.25
CA TRP A 137 0.21 10.64 0.97
C TRP A 137 -0.96 10.14 1.84
N GLY A 138 -1.05 10.61 3.09
CA GLY A 138 -2.15 10.29 3.99
C GLY A 138 -3.47 10.91 3.54
N ALA A 139 -3.46 12.15 3.05
CA ALA A 139 -4.65 12.78 2.50
C ALA A 139 -5.11 12.07 1.22
N ALA A 140 -4.16 11.66 0.37
CA ALA A 140 -4.44 10.88 -0.84
C ALA A 140 -5.07 9.52 -0.52
N LEU A 141 -4.55 8.81 0.48
CA LEU A 141 -5.12 7.56 0.99
C LEU A 141 -6.57 7.74 1.45
N LEU A 142 -6.86 8.80 2.21
CA LEU A 142 -8.20 9.08 2.70
C LEU A 142 -9.17 9.42 1.57
N ALA A 143 -8.74 10.24 0.62
CA ALA A 143 -9.54 10.57 -0.57
C ALA A 143 -9.87 9.32 -1.38
N HIS A 144 -8.88 8.45 -1.62
CA HIS A 144 -9.08 7.22 -2.37
C HIS A 144 -9.95 6.19 -1.62
N LEU A 145 -9.87 6.16 -0.29
CA LEU A 145 -10.80 5.38 0.54
C LEU A 145 -12.25 5.85 0.35
N PHE A 146 -12.51 7.16 0.42
CA PHE A 146 -13.87 7.67 0.23
C PHE A 146 -14.40 7.46 -1.19
N ASP A 147 -13.54 7.64 -2.20
CA ASP A 147 -13.87 7.34 -3.59
C ASP A 147 -14.21 5.85 -3.76
N SER A 148 -13.39 4.95 -3.20
CA SER A 148 -13.63 3.51 -3.23
C SER A 148 -14.93 3.13 -2.53
N LEU A 149 -15.27 3.75 -1.40
CA LEU A 149 -16.54 3.50 -0.70
C LEU A 149 -17.77 3.98 -1.50
N GLY A 150 -17.63 5.05 -2.28
CA GLY A 150 -18.69 5.57 -3.14
C GLY A 150 -18.87 4.79 -4.44
N THR A 151 -17.80 4.17 -4.95
CA THR A 151 -17.77 3.50 -6.26
C THR A 151 -17.79 1.97 -6.17
N SER A 152 -17.48 1.37 -5.01
CA SER A 152 -17.36 -0.08 -4.89
C SER A 152 -18.68 -0.82 -5.11
N SER A 153 -18.71 -1.70 -6.12
CA SER A 153 -19.66 -2.80 -6.24
C SER A 153 -19.19 -3.96 -5.34
N ARG A 154 -20.06 -4.94 -5.03
CA ARG A 154 -19.75 -6.14 -4.20
C ARG A 154 -18.52 -6.93 -4.69
N GLU A 155 -18.11 -6.72 -5.94
CA GLU A 155 -17.00 -7.42 -6.61
C GLU A 155 -15.65 -6.68 -6.50
N THR A 156 -15.67 -5.36 -6.39
CA THR A 156 -14.45 -4.52 -6.34
C THR A 156 -14.04 -4.27 -4.90
N GLY A 157 -12.83 -4.67 -4.52
CA GLY A 157 -12.34 -4.45 -3.15
C GLY A 157 -12.18 -2.97 -2.80
N VAL A 158 -12.33 -2.63 -1.52
CA VAL A 158 -12.15 -1.27 -1.00
C VAL A 158 -10.66 -0.97 -0.83
N ALA A 159 -10.12 0.00 -1.58
CA ALA A 159 -8.78 0.50 -1.31
C ALA A 159 -8.76 1.31 0.00
N GLY A 160 -7.63 1.29 0.71
CA GLY A 160 -7.57 1.86 2.06
C GLY A 160 -8.35 1.07 3.12
N PHE A 161 -8.83 -0.14 2.83
CA PHE A 161 -9.44 -1.04 3.81
C PHE A 161 -8.60 -1.23 5.11
N PRO A 162 -7.25 -1.34 5.09
CA PRO A 162 -6.45 -1.27 6.32
C PRO A 162 -6.83 -0.15 7.29
N LEU A 163 -6.94 1.06 6.75
CA LEU A 163 -7.21 2.27 7.48
C LEU A 163 -8.62 2.21 8.06
N LEU A 164 -9.61 1.89 7.21
CA LEU A 164 -11.00 1.77 7.62
C LEU A 164 -11.18 0.68 8.69
N GLN A 165 -10.51 -0.46 8.55
CA GLN A 165 -10.59 -1.57 9.49
C GLN A 165 -10.07 -1.18 10.88
N VAL A 166 -8.89 -0.55 10.96
CA VAL A 166 -8.33 -0.12 12.25
C VAL A 166 -9.13 1.03 12.85
N TRP A 167 -9.64 1.94 12.02
CA TRP A 167 -10.55 2.99 12.45
C TRP A 167 -11.84 2.42 13.06
N VAL A 168 -12.49 1.47 12.38
CA VAL A 168 -13.68 0.78 12.87
C VAL A 168 -13.40 0.11 14.21
N TYR A 169 -12.26 -0.58 14.35
CA TYR A 169 -11.90 -1.16 15.64
C TYR A 169 -11.75 -0.09 16.70
N TYR A 170 -11.13 1.07 16.44
CA TYR A 170 -10.97 2.09 17.46
C TYR A 170 -12.31 2.70 17.91
N HIS A 171 -13.22 3.00 16.98
CA HIS A 171 -14.45 3.74 17.26
C HIS A 171 -15.69 2.88 17.53
N LEU A 172 -15.69 1.60 17.13
CA LEU A 172 -16.81 0.67 17.30
C LEU A 172 -16.37 -0.60 18.05
N PRO A 173 -16.28 -0.54 19.40
CA PRO A 173 -15.82 -1.67 20.22
C PRO A 173 -16.61 -2.96 20.03
N SER A 174 -17.90 -2.87 19.67
CA SER A 174 -18.77 -4.02 19.40
C SER A 174 -18.31 -4.88 18.22
N LEU A 175 -17.56 -4.29 17.28
CA LEU A 175 -17.03 -4.96 16.09
C LEU A 175 -15.63 -5.58 16.31
N ARG A 176 -15.05 -5.43 17.51
CA ARG A 176 -13.73 -6.01 17.88
C ARG A 176 -13.76 -7.50 18.21
N ARG A 177 -14.87 -8.22 17.99
CA ARG A 177 -15.00 -9.64 18.39
C ARG A 177 -13.90 -10.47 17.73
N GLY A 178 -13.08 -11.16 18.53
CA GLY A 178 -11.94 -11.94 18.03
C GLY A 178 -10.71 -11.12 17.62
N VAL A 179 -10.62 -9.83 17.98
CA VAL A 179 -9.44 -9.00 17.71
C VAL A 179 -8.82 -8.57 19.04
N ALA A 180 -7.64 -9.09 19.35
CA ALA A 180 -6.90 -8.71 20.56
C ALA A 180 -6.12 -7.42 20.32
N ARG A 181 -6.24 -6.49 21.28
CA ARG A 181 -5.40 -5.29 21.34
C ARG A 181 -4.10 -5.61 22.08
N GLN A 182 -2.97 -5.58 21.37
CA GLN A 182 -1.66 -5.63 22.00
C GLN A 182 -1.44 -4.38 22.88
N ARG A 183 -0.97 -4.60 24.11
CA ARG A 183 -0.54 -3.54 25.02
C ARG A 183 0.95 -3.27 24.75
N GLY A 184 1.30 -2.04 24.38
CA GLY A 184 2.67 -1.63 24.07
C GLY A 184 2.78 -0.32 23.27
N VAL A 185 3.99 0.22 23.14
CA VAL A 185 4.34 1.38 22.30
C VAL A 185 4.58 0.90 20.86
N VAL A 186 3.52 0.40 20.21
CA VAL A 186 3.53 0.07 18.78
C VAL A 186 2.54 0.98 18.04
N PRO A 187 2.80 1.32 16.76
CA PRO A 187 1.87 2.09 15.93
C PRO A 187 0.46 1.48 15.96
N LEU A 188 -0.59 2.30 15.84
CA LEU A 188 -1.97 1.82 16.01
C LEU A 188 -2.35 0.70 15.04
N LEU A 189 -1.78 0.70 13.83
CA LEU A 189 -1.94 -0.38 12.85
C LEU A 189 -1.40 -1.74 13.34
N GLN A 190 -0.44 -1.75 14.27
CA GLN A 190 0.16 -2.97 14.83
C GLN A 190 -0.53 -3.45 16.10
N ARG A 191 -1.42 -2.64 16.70
CA ARG A 191 -2.04 -2.99 17.98
C ARG A 191 -3.08 -4.09 17.84
N TRP A 192 -3.60 -4.36 16.65
CA TRP A 192 -4.74 -5.24 16.48
C TRP A 192 -4.32 -6.53 15.78
N ARG A 193 -4.36 -7.64 16.53
CA ARG A 193 -4.17 -8.98 15.97
C ARG A 193 -5.48 -9.74 15.98
N PHE A 194 -5.76 -10.44 14.88
CA PHE A 194 -6.85 -11.41 14.86
C PHE A 194 -6.50 -12.58 15.77
N CYS A 195 -7.23 -12.72 16.87
CA CYS A 195 -7.27 -13.96 17.61
C CYS A 195 -8.18 -14.93 16.85
N ARG A 196 -7.60 -15.96 16.25
CA ARG A 196 -8.40 -17.10 15.80
C ARG A 196 -9.05 -17.73 17.02
N ASP A 197 -10.37 -17.80 17.02
CA ASP A 197 -11.10 -18.60 17.98
C ASP A 197 -10.94 -20.07 17.55
N GLU A 198 -10.08 -20.82 18.22
CA GLU A 198 -9.83 -22.24 17.92
C GLU A 198 -11.10 -23.11 18.04
N ARG A 199 -12.17 -22.57 18.65
CA ARG A 199 -13.48 -23.22 18.76
C ARG A 199 -14.21 -23.32 17.42
N SER A 200 -13.91 -22.49 16.43
CA SER A 200 -14.57 -22.54 15.11
C SER A 200 -14.02 -23.63 14.18
N LEU A 201 -12.94 -24.33 14.57
CA LEU A 201 -12.36 -25.46 13.81
C LEU A 201 -12.85 -26.84 14.28
N ARG A 202 -13.74 -26.87 15.28
CA ARG A 202 -14.41 -28.10 15.74
C ARG A 202 -15.89 -28.08 15.34
N ARG A 203 -16.18 -28.07 14.04
CA ARG A 203 -17.46 -28.51 13.47
C ARG A 203 -17.22 -29.14 12.11
#